data_AF-A0A930ALK7-F1
#
_entry.id   AF-A0A930ALK7-F1
#
_cell.length_a   1.000
_cell.length_b   1.000
_cell.length_c   1.000
_cell.angle_alpha   90.00
_cell.angle_beta   90.00
_cell.angle_gamma   90.00
#
_symmetry.space_group_name_H-M   'P 1'
#
loop_
_entity.id
_entity.type
_entity.pdbx_description
1 polymer ?
#
loop_
_entity_poly.entity_id
_entity_poly.type
_entity_poly.pdbx_seq_one_letter_code
_entity_poly.pdbx_strand_id
1 'polypeptide(L)'
;MERMPTSTYRIDFSNGISEETLLSLMMLYQPLIGKDATVLYLTLIAEGKTQKGFEKHQRLLVLVDLDINAFDKACTKLEEYMLMRTYVKTSELCDQYIYVLNSPIHTKDFLKSNVFMNRYE
;
A
#
# COMPACT_ATOMS: atom_id res chain seq x y z
N MET A 1 7.68 -4.72 -12.80
CA MET A 1 7.45 -3.53 -13.64
C MET A 1 7.86 -2.35 -12.78
N GLU A 2 8.86 -1.59 -13.21
CA GLU A 2 9.44 -0.49 -12.43
C GLU A 2 8.53 0.74 -12.56
N ARG A 3 8.17 1.39 -11.44
CA ARG A 3 7.22 2.52 -11.47
C ARG A 3 7.96 3.79 -11.86
N MET A 4 7.46 4.50 -12.87
CA MET A 4 8.11 5.71 -13.39
C MET A 4 7.62 6.97 -12.69
N PRO A 5 8.49 7.94 -12.31
CA PRO A 5 8.07 9.20 -11.67
C PRO A 5 7.12 10.07 -12.51
N THR A 6 7.15 9.93 -13.83
CA THR A 6 6.29 10.64 -14.78
C THR A 6 4.87 10.07 -14.87
N SER A 7 4.65 8.90 -14.28
CA SER A 7 3.32 8.27 -14.23
C SER A 7 2.41 8.95 -13.21
N THR A 8 1.12 8.71 -13.37
CA THR A 8 0.09 9.20 -12.44
C THR A 8 -0.52 8.07 -11.65
N TYR A 9 -1.11 8.39 -10.50
CA TYR A 9 -1.78 7.42 -9.63
C TYR A 9 -3.13 7.95 -9.16
N ARG A 10 -4.01 7.01 -8.86
CA ARG A 10 -5.21 7.20 -8.05
C ARG A 10 -5.30 6.07 -7.02
N ILE A 11 -5.86 6.38 -5.87
CA ILE A 11 -6.10 5.44 -4.78
C ILE A 11 -7.59 5.15 -4.71
N ASP A 12 -7.93 3.87 -4.62
CA ASP A 12 -9.28 3.41 -4.32
C ASP A 12 -9.23 2.48 -3.09
N PHE A 13 -10.24 2.57 -2.24
CA PHE A 13 -10.44 1.64 -1.13
C PHE A 13 -11.92 1.62 -0.76
N SER A 14 -12.43 0.48 -0.28
CA SER A 14 -13.84 0.37 0.09
C SER A 14 -14.13 0.95 1.47
N ASN A 15 -13.17 0.83 2.39
CA ASN A 15 -13.31 1.20 3.79
C ASN A 15 -12.01 1.85 4.28
N GLY A 16 -12.12 2.84 5.16
CA GLY A 16 -10.94 3.38 5.84
C GLY A 16 -10.33 2.39 6.84
N ILE A 17 -9.27 2.82 7.53
CA ILE A 17 -8.66 2.04 8.61
C ILE A 17 -9.43 2.23 9.93
N SER A 18 -9.74 1.14 10.63
CA SER A 18 -10.31 1.14 11.97
C SER A 18 -9.22 0.96 13.02
N GLU A 19 -9.53 1.15 14.30
CA GLU A 19 -8.58 0.92 15.39
C GLU A 19 -8.07 -0.53 15.41
N GLU A 20 -8.97 -1.51 15.19
CA GLU A 20 -8.61 -2.92 15.16
C GLU A 20 -7.68 -3.27 13.98
N THR A 21 -7.94 -2.70 12.80
CA THR A 21 -7.12 -2.98 11.61
C THR A 21 -5.79 -2.24 11.66
N LEU A 22 -5.73 -1.08 12.33
CA LEU A 22 -4.47 -0.42 12.67
C LEU A 22 -3.64 -1.27 13.65
N LEU A 23 -4.26 -1.83 14.69
CA LEU A 23 -3.57 -2.75 15.61
C LEU A 23 -3.00 -3.95 14.88
N SER A 24 -3.77 -4.58 13.98
CA SER A 24 -3.28 -5.67 13.15
C SER A 24 -2.12 -5.23 12.25
N LEU A 25 -2.23 -4.08 11.58
CA LEU A 25 -1.16 -3.55 10.74
C LEU A 25 0.15 -3.37 11.53
N MET A 26 0.08 -2.78 12.72
CA MET A 26 1.26 -2.43 13.52
C MET A 26 1.86 -3.64 14.25
N MET A 27 1.02 -4.50 14.84
CA MET A 27 1.51 -5.61 15.66
C MET A 27 1.87 -6.85 14.84
N LEU A 28 1.26 -7.00 13.67
CA LEU A 28 1.41 -8.20 12.85
C LEU A 28 2.09 -7.87 11.52
N TYR A 29 1.48 -7.04 10.69
CA TYR A 29 2.03 -6.84 9.34
C TYR A 29 3.36 -6.10 9.35
N GLN A 30 3.55 -5.07 10.18
CA GLN A 30 4.77 -4.25 10.20
C GLN A 30 6.06 -5.08 10.41
N PRO A 31 6.13 -6.06 11.33
CA PRO A 31 7.23 -7.02 11.40
C PRO A 31 7.57 -7.74 10.09
N LEU A 32 6.56 -8.03 9.25
CA LEU A 32 6.70 -8.81 8.01
C LEU A 32 6.97 -7.96 6.77
N ILE A 33 6.35 -6.78 6.70
CA ILE A 33 6.40 -5.87 5.54
C ILE A 33 7.43 -4.76 5.69
N GLY A 34 7.86 -4.48 6.92
CA GLY A 34 8.80 -3.43 7.26
C GLY A 34 8.18 -2.03 7.34
N LYS A 35 8.93 -1.09 7.92
CA LYS A 35 8.45 0.27 8.23
C LYS A 35 8.00 1.05 6.99
N ASP A 36 8.71 0.95 5.87
CA ASP A 36 8.44 1.77 4.67
C ASP A 36 7.11 1.37 4.03
N ALA A 37 6.82 0.08 3.95
CA ALA A 37 5.53 -0.43 3.47
C ALA A 37 4.38 -0.06 4.42
N THR A 38 4.59 -0.14 5.73
CA THR A 38 3.60 0.29 6.73
C THR A 38 3.27 1.77 6.59
N VAL A 39 4.29 2.64 6.49
CA VAL A 39 4.09 4.09 6.31
C VAL A 39 3.41 4.38 4.97
N LEU A 40 3.86 3.74 3.89
CA LEU A 40 3.21 3.88 2.58
C LEU A 40 1.73 3.53 2.63
N TYR A 41 1.34 2.42 3.26
CA TYR A 41 -0.06 2.02 3.39
C TYR A 41 -0.90 3.11 4.08
N LEU A 42 -0.43 3.63 5.21
CA LEU A 42 -1.12 4.68 5.96
C LEU A 42 -1.21 5.99 5.17
N THR A 43 -0.13 6.37 4.48
CA THR A 43 -0.11 7.55 3.61
C THR A 43 -1.10 7.41 2.47
N LEU A 44 -1.21 6.24 1.81
CA LEU A 44 -2.19 6.01 0.76
C LEU A 44 -3.63 6.10 1.30
N ILE A 45 -3.92 5.56 2.49
CA ILE A 45 -5.25 5.71 3.12
C ILE A 45 -5.57 7.19 3.38
N ALA A 46 -4.62 7.96 3.90
CA ALA A 46 -4.83 9.38 4.18
C ALA A 46 -5.03 10.19 2.89
N GLU A 47 -4.17 9.97 1.90
CA GLU A 47 -4.19 10.68 0.63
C GLU A 47 -5.47 10.38 -0.18
N GLY A 48 -5.84 9.11 -0.28
CA GLY A 48 -7.03 8.67 -1.03
C GLY A 48 -8.35 9.22 -0.48
N LYS A 49 -8.41 9.64 0.80
CA LYS A 49 -9.61 10.31 1.37
C LYS A 49 -9.85 11.70 0.79
N THR A 50 -8.80 12.37 0.33
CA THR A 50 -8.86 13.77 -0.14
C THR A 50 -8.56 13.92 -1.63
N GLN A 51 -8.06 12.85 -2.26
CA GLN A 51 -7.74 12.81 -3.68
C GLN A 51 -9.00 12.98 -4.55
N LYS A 52 -8.92 13.88 -5.54
CA LYS A 52 -10.04 14.19 -6.47
C LYS A 52 -9.90 13.51 -7.83
N GLY A 53 -8.74 12.96 -8.15
CA GLY A 53 -8.43 12.38 -9.46
C GLY A 53 -7.02 11.81 -9.50
N PHE A 54 -6.46 11.66 -10.71
CA PHE A 54 -5.09 11.21 -10.87
C PHE A 54 -4.08 12.30 -10.49
N GLU A 55 -3.09 11.93 -9.70
CA GLU A 55 -1.99 12.79 -9.25
C GLU A 55 -0.64 12.24 -9.71
N LYS A 56 0.41 13.05 -9.78
CA LYS A 56 1.76 12.57 -10.15
C LYS A 56 2.40 11.78 -9.03
N HIS A 57 3.11 10.69 -9.33
CA HIS A 57 3.83 9.89 -8.32
C HIS A 57 4.85 10.69 -7.51
N GLN A 58 5.46 11.73 -8.10
CA GLN A 58 6.34 12.65 -7.37
C GLN A 58 5.71 13.17 -6.07
N ARG A 59 4.39 13.40 -6.05
CA ARG A 59 3.67 13.81 -4.85
C ARG A 59 3.71 12.72 -3.77
N LEU A 60 3.45 11.46 -4.12
CA LEU A 60 3.54 10.35 -3.16
C LEU A 60 4.95 10.20 -2.61
N LEU A 61 5.98 10.24 -3.47
CA LEU A 61 7.38 10.12 -3.05
C LEU A 61 7.73 11.19 -2.00
N VAL A 62 7.25 12.42 -2.18
CA VAL A 62 7.43 13.50 -1.20
C VAL A 62 6.63 13.25 0.09
N LEU A 63 5.38 12.81 -0.01
CA LEU A 63 4.53 12.59 1.16
C LEU A 63 4.99 11.42 2.04
N VAL A 64 5.47 10.36 1.41
CA VAL A 64 5.96 9.15 2.10
C VAL A 64 7.43 9.25 2.49
N ASP A 65 8.13 10.29 1.99
CA ASP A 65 9.57 10.50 2.16
C ASP A 65 10.42 9.29 1.73
N LEU A 66 10.14 8.78 0.52
CA LEU A 66 10.89 7.66 -0.09
C LEU A 66 11.39 8.03 -1.47
N ASP A 67 12.57 7.53 -1.82
CA ASP A 67 12.99 7.47 -3.22
C ASP A 67 12.17 6.43 -4.01
N ILE A 68 12.30 6.47 -5.33
CA ILE A 68 11.52 5.59 -6.22
C ILE A 68 11.81 4.10 -5.97
N ASN A 69 13.03 3.74 -5.59
CA ASN A 69 13.43 2.35 -5.36
C ASN A 69 12.84 1.81 -4.06
N ALA A 70 12.86 2.61 -3.00
CA ALA A 70 12.28 2.27 -1.71
C ALA A 70 10.74 2.24 -1.82
N PHE A 71 10.14 3.17 -2.55
CA PHE A 71 8.72 3.15 -2.88
C PHE A 71 8.32 1.87 -3.62
N ASP A 72 9.06 1.47 -4.66
CA ASP A 72 8.75 0.26 -5.41
C ASP A 72 8.84 -1.01 -4.54
N LYS A 73 9.87 -1.11 -3.69
CA LYS A 73 9.99 -2.20 -2.73
C LYS A 73 8.83 -2.22 -1.72
N ALA A 74 8.43 -1.06 -1.23
CA ALA A 74 7.30 -0.91 -0.31
C ALA A 74 5.98 -1.35 -0.99
N CYS A 75 5.73 -0.92 -2.23
CA CYS A 75 4.59 -1.37 -3.02
C CYS A 75 4.60 -2.89 -3.22
N THR A 76 5.73 -3.48 -3.60
CA THR A 76 5.85 -4.93 -3.77
C THR A 76 5.55 -5.68 -2.47
N LYS A 77 5.97 -5.16 -1.31
CA LYS A 77 5.63 -5.75 -0.01
C LYS A 77 4.13 -5.68 0.28
N LEU A 78 3.48 -4.55 0.01
CA LEU A 78 2.03 -4.44 0.19
C LEU A 78 1.25 -5.38 -0.75
N GLU A 79 1.73 -5.59 -1.97
CA GLU A 79 1.16 -6.55 -2.92
C GLU A 79 1.34 -8.00 -2.46
N GLU A 80 2.56 -8.37 -2.01
CA GLU A 80 2.89 -9.70 -1.53
C GLU A 80 1.97 -10.14 -0.37
N TYR A 81 1.64 -9.20 0.52
CA TYR A 81 0.77 -9.44 1.68
C TYR A 81 -0.69 -9.09 1.43
N MET A 82 -1.09 -8.89 0.16
CA MET A 82 -2.46 -8.60 -0.26
C MET A 82 -3.08 -7.36 0.37
N LEU A 83 -2.28 -6.45 0.93
CA LEU A 83 -2.71 -5.16 1.47
C LEU A 83 -2.99 -4.15 0.35
N MET A 84 -2.42 -4.37 -0.84
CA MET A 84 -2.63 -3.53 -2.01
C MET A 84 -2.71 -4.38 -3.27
N ARG A 85 -3.51 -3.93 -4.24
CA ARG A 85 -3.44 -4.37 -5.64
C ARG A 85 -3.17 -3.18 -6.52
N THR A 86 -2.30 -3.36 -7.51
CA THR A 86 -1.98 -2.33 -8.49
C THR A 86 -2.57 -2.69 -9.84
N TYR A 87 -3.32 -1.77 -10.44
CA TYR A 87 -3.74 -1.84 -11.84
C TYR A 87 -3.03 -0.75 -12.62
N VAL A 88 -2.51 -1.09 -13.80
CA VAL A 88 -1.78 -0.14 -14.65
C VAL A 88 -2.45 -0.06 -16.01
N LYS A 89 -2.75 1.16 -16.43
CA LYS A 89 -3.14 1.46 -17.81
C LYS A 89 -2.00 2.22 -18.48
N THR A 90 -1.34 1.56 -19.41
CA THR A 90 -0.28 2.16 -20.22
C THR A 90 -0.86 2.84 -21.45
N SER A 91 -0.35 4.04 -21.74
CA SER A 91 -0.69 4.82 -22.93
C SER A 91 0.55 5.50 -23.50
N GLU A 92 0.45 6.07 -24.70
CA GLU A 92 1.54 6.84 -25.32
C GLU A 92 1.92 8.10 -24.53
N LEU A 93 1.00 8.65 -23.72
CA LEU A 93 1.21 9.89 -22.97
C LEU A 93 1.87 9.64 -21.61
N CYS A 94 1.28 8.73 -20.82
CA CYS A 94 1.82 8.31 -19.52
C CYS A 94 1.12 7.05 -19.03
N ASP A 95 1.77 6.35 -18.10
CA ASP A 95 1.14 5.28 -17.34
C ASP A 95 0.22 5.86 -16.24
N GLN A 96 -0.94 5.22 -16.07
CA GLN A 96 -1.90 5.52 -15.02
C GLN A 96 -2.06 4.33 -14.08
N TYR A 97 -1.75 4.54 -12.82
CA TYR A 97 -1.81 3.51 -11.76
C TYR A 97 -3.07 3.68 -10.93
N ILE A 98 -3.73 2.57 -10.60
CA ILE A 98 -4.79 2.54 -9.59
C ILE A 98 -4.33 1.62 -8.46
N TYR A 99 -4.14 2.19 -7.28
CA TYR A 99 -3.80 1.48 -6.06
C TYR A 99 -5.08 1.17 -5.29
N VAL A 100 -5.48 -0.10 -5.33
CA VAL A 100 -6.64 -0.58 -4.58
C VAL A 100 -6.17 -1.14 -3.25
N LEU A 101 -6.50 -0.47 -2.14
CA LEU A 101 -6.09 -0.89 -0.81
C LEU A 101 -7.10 -1.88 -0.23
N ASN A 102 -6.58 -2.97 0.33
CA ASN A 102 -7.35 -3.92 1.12
C ASN A 102 -7.08 -3.69 2.61
N SER A 103 -8.08 -3.93 3.44
CA SER A 103 -7.88 -3.88 4.89
C SER A 103 -6.97 -5.02 5.35
N PRO A 104 -6.06 -4.78 6.32
CA PRO A 104 -5.43 -5.85 7.07
C PRO A 104 -6.49 -6.77 7.65
N ILE A 105 -6.19 -8.07 7.66
CA ILE A 105 -7.03 -9.07 8.33
C ILE A 105 -7.08 -8.77 9.83
N HIS A 106 -8.24 -8.95 10.47
CA HIS A 106 -8.39 -8.79 11.91
C HIS A 106 -7.40 -9.68 12.68
N THR A 107 -6.86 -9.17 13.80
CA THR A 107 -5.87 -9.88 14.61
C THR A 107 -6.31 -11.31 14.95
N LYS A 108 -7.60 -11.50 15.28
CA LYS A 108 -8.17 -12.82 15.61
C LYS A 108 -8.11 -13.82 14.46
N ASP A 109 -8.32 -13.34 13.23
CA ASP A 109 -8.34 -14.20 12.04
C ASP A 109 -6.92 -14.45 11.52
N PHE A 110 -6.03 -13.47 11.69
CA PHE A 110 -4.61 -13.63 11.41
C PHE A 110 -3.99 -14.74 12.27
N LEU A 111 -4.24 -14.71 13.58
CA LEU A 111 -3.72 -15.72 14.53
C LEU A 111 -4.28 -17.14 14.27
N LYS A 112 -5.44 -17.26 13.61
CA LYS A 112 -6.02 -18.55 13.22
C LYS A 112 -5.48 -19.09 11.89
N SER A 113 -4.76 -18.26 11.13
CA SER A 113 -4.25 -18.64 9.82
C SER A 113 -2.85 -19.24 9.94
N ASN A 114 -2.74 -20.54 9.69
CA ASN A 114 -1.43 -21.22 9.64
C ASN A 114 -0.46 -20.58 8.64
N VAL A 115 -0.96 -20.08 7.50
CA VAL A 115 -0.10 -19.44 6.48
C VAL A 115 0.56 -18.17 7.01
N PHE A 116 -0.17 -17.37 7.79
CA PHE A 116 0.36 -16.12 8.35
C PHE A 116 1.21 -16.37 9.60
N MET A 117 0.81 -17.30 10.46
CA MET A 117 1.57 -17.66 11.67
C MET A 117 2.93 -18.27 11.32
N ASN A 118 3.01 -19.13 10.31
CA ASN A 118 4.28 -19.74 9.87
C ASN A 118 5.31 -18.72 9.36
N ARG A 119 4.95 -17.45 9.13
CA ARG A 119 5.90 -16.39 8.73
C ARG A 119 6.59 -15.70 9.91
N TYR A 120 6.24 -16.05 11.15
CA TYR A 120 6.87 -15.53 12.39
C TYR A 120 7.81 -16.53 13.07
N GLU A 121 7.80 -17.78 12.64
CA GLU A 121 8.76 -18.82 13.09
C GLU A 121 10.06 -18.73 12.28
#